data_AF-A0A9D7SXF5-F1
#
_entry.id   AF-A0A9D7SXF5-F1
#
_cell.length_a   1.000
_cell.length_b   1.000
_cell.length_c   1.000
_cell.angle_alpha   90.00
_cell.angle_beta   90.00
_cell.angle_gamma   90.00
#
_symmetry.space_group_name_H-M   'P 1'
#
loop_
_entity.id
_entity.type
_entity.pdbx_description
1 polymer ?
#
loop_
_entity_poly.entity_id
_entity_poly.type
_entity_poly.pdbx_seq_one_letter_code
_entity_poly.pdbx_strand_id
1 'polypeptide(L)'
;MQQEFFALVFGGIIGVLFKYWYDYKAMVYKELWQKRYGTYTKLLQLTGALPLYPEKANLIYKDLFTISEKMRDWYFEEGGLLLSMKTRNKYFEVQKKIQVILKDNILDSSLHDHYDIIRDLFSELRTELTNDLMSRNRLQDIFGNNKSNPGAIYK
;
A
#
# COMPACT_ATOMS: atom_id res chain seq x y z
N MET A 1 31.44 39.68 22.19
CA MET A 1 31.61 38.53 23.09
C MET A 1 30.27 37.98 23.61
N GLN A 2 29.38 38.80 24.20
CA GLN A 2 28.07 38.30 24.68
C GLN A 2 27.14 37.75 23.56
N GLN A 3 27.09 38.39 22.39
CA GLN A 3 26.21 37.92 21.29
C GLN A 3 26.59 36.55 20.70
N GLU A 4 27.88 36.20 20.66
CA GLU A 4 28.33 34.90 20.14
C GLU A 4 28.06 33.75 21.12
N PHE A 5 28.11 34.03 22.42
CA PHE A 5 27.76 33.06 23.45
C PHE A 5 26.28 32.69 23.41
N PHE A 6 25.39 33.67 23.21
CA PHE A 6 23.96 33.40 23.01
C PHE A 6 23.69 32.60 21.73
N ALA A 7 24.34 32.93 20.62
CA ALA A 7 24.16 32.18 19.37
C ALA A 7 24.56 30.69 19.50
N LEU A 8 25.64 30.39 20.22
CA LEU A 8 26.08 29.02 20.47
C LEU A 8 25.12 28.23 21.38
N VAL A 9 24.65 28.86 22.47
CA VAL A 9 23.70 28.20 23.40
C VAL A 9 22.33 28.01 22.75
N PHE A 10 21.80 29.01 22.04
CA PHE A 10 20.53 28.90 21.32
C PHE A 10 20.63 27.91 20.15
N GLY A 11 21.74 27.92 19.39
CA GLY A 11 21.98 26.95 18.32
C GLY A 11 22.05 25.51 18.84
N GLY A 12 22.70 25.29 19.98
CA GLY A 12 22.74 23.99 20.65
C GLY A 12 21.37 23.49 21.09
N ILE A 13 20.55 24.36 21.72
CA ILE A 13 19.20 24.00 22.18
C ILE A 13 18.29 23.69 20.99
N ILE A 14 18.31 24.51 19.93
CA ILE A 14 17.51 24.28 18.71
C ILE A 14 17.91 22.95 18.05
N GLY A 15 19.21 22.66 17.97
CA GLY A 15 19.72 21.41 17.40
C GLY A 15 19.24 20.17 18.15
N VAL A 16 19.23 20.20 19.49
CA VAL A 16 18.73 19.09 20.32
C VAL A 16 17.23 18.89 20.13
N LEU A 17 16.43 19.96 20.12
CA LEU A 17 14.99 19.87 19.90
C LEU A 17 14.64 19.34 18.51
N PHE A 18 15.35 19.81 17.48
CA PHE A 18 15.18 19.33 16.11
C PHE A 18 15.52 17.84 15.98
N LYS A 19 16.64 17.40 16.58
CA LYS A 19 17.03 15.99 16.63
C LYS A 19 15.98 15.13 17.33
N TYR A 20 15.49 15.56 18.50
CA TYR A 20 14.47 14.83 19.24
C TYR A 20 13.16 14.66 18.42
N TRP A 21 12.71 15.71 17.75
CA TRP A 21 11.55 15.65 16.88
C TRP A 21 11.75 14.71 15.68
N TYR A 22 12.94 14.73 15.07
CA TYR A 22 13.31 13.82 13.99
C TYR A 22 13.33 12.36 14.45
N ASP A 23 14.00 12.08 15.57
CA ASP A 23 14.10 10.73 16.14
C ASP A 23 12.72 10.18 16.52
N TYR A 24 11.85 11.02 17.10
CA TYR A 24 10.47 10.67 17.40
C TYR A 24 9.68 10.31 16.13
N LYS A 25 9.77 11.13 15.08
CA LYS A 25 9.13 10.83 13.79
C LYS A 25 9.65 9.53 13.17
N ALA A 26 10.96 9.31 13.21
CA ALA A 26 11.59 8.11 12.68
C ALA A 26 11.10 6.85 13.44
N MET A 27 10.98 6.94 14.77
CA MET A 27 10.45 5.87 15.61
C MET A 27 8.98 5.55 15.27
N VAL A 28 8.12 6.56 15.24
CA VAL A 28 6.70 6.40 14.87
C VAL A 28 6.56 5.79 13.48
N TYR A 29 7.36 6.26 12.52
CA TYR A 29 7.35 5.74 11.15
C TYR A 29 7.78 4.26 11.11
N LYS A 30 8.85 3.91 11.82
CA LYS A 30 9.35 2.53 11.89
C LYS A 30 8.31 1.59 12.51
N GLU A 31 7.67 1.98 13.61
CA GLU A 31 6.62 1.18 14.24
C GLU A 31 5.41 1.00 13.33
N LEU A 32 4.97 2.08 12.66
CA LEU A 32 3.87 2.01 11.71
C LEU A 32 4.21 1.10 10.53
N TRP A 33 5.42 1.22 9.99
CA TRP A 33 5.90 0.39 8.88
C TRP A 33 5.93 -1.09 9.28
N GLN A 34 6.43 -1.42 10.46
CA GLN A 34 6.48 -2.80 10.96
C GLN A 34 5.07 -3.39 11.13
N LYS A 35 4.14 -2.61 11.71
CA LYS A 35 2.73 -3.00 11.84
C LYS A 35 2.09 -3.25 10.47
N ARG A 36 2.28 -2.31 9.52
CA ARG A 36 1.78 -2.46 8.15
C ARG A 36 2.35 -3.68 7.46
N TYR A 37 3.66 -3.92 7.54
CA TYR A 37 4.31 -5.04 6.87
C TYR A 37 3.70 -6.39 7.31
N GLY A 38 3.57 -6.60 8.63
CA GLY A 38 2.95 -7.80 9.18
C GLY A 38 1.50 -7.97 8.72
N THR A 39 0.70 -6.92 8.84
CA THR A 39 -0.74 -6.99 8.56
C THR A 39 -1.04 -7.07 7.06
N TYR A 40 -0.29 -6.36 6.21
CA TYR A 40 -0.49 -6.33 4.76
C TYR A 40 -0.12 -7.65 4.10
N THR A 41 0.78 -8.44 4.69
CA THR A 41 1.15 -9.76 4.17
C THR A 41 -0.08 -10.67 4.08
N LYS A 42 -1.00 -10.61 5.04
CA LYS A 42 -2.24 -11.39 5.03
C LYS A 42 -3.19 -10.94 3.91
N LEU A 43 -3.38 -9.63 3.73
CA LEU A 43 -4.17 -9.12 2.62
C LEU A 43 -3.56 -9.49 1.26
N LEU A 44 -2.24 -9.41 1.14
CA LEU A 44 -1.51 -9.81 -0.06
C LEU A 44 -1.75 -11.28 -0.40
N GLN A 45 -1.74 -12.16 0.61
CA GLN A 45 -2.05 -13.59 0.42
C GLN A 45 -3.48 -13.81 -0.09
N LEU A 46 -4.48 -13.08 0.43
CA LEU A 46 -5.87 -13.15 -0.08
C LEU A 46 -5.94 -12.78 -1.56
N THR A 47 -5.24 -11.72 -1.97
CA THR A 47 -5.17 -11.31 -3.39
C THR A 47 -4.37 -12.28 -4.27
N GLY A 48 -3.57 -13.17 -3.68
CA GLY A 48 -2.83 -14.21 -4.37
C GLY A 48 -3.71 -15.32 -4.95
N ALA A 49 -5.00 -15.34 -4.65
CA ALA A 49 -5.95 -16.32 -5.18
C ALA A 49 -6.18 -16.21 -6.70
N LEU A 50 -5.90 -15.05 -7.30
CA LEU A 50 -5.93 -14.82 -8.75
C LEU A 50 -4.51 -14.48 -9.27
N PRO A 51 -3.62 -15.49 -9.42
CA PRO A 51 -2.28 -15.30 -9.96
C PRO A 51 -2.31 -15.04 -11.47
N LEU A 52 -1.36 -14.26 -11.98
CA LEU A 52 -1.20 -14.07 -13.43
C LEU A 52 -0.67 -15.35 -14.11
N TYR A 53 0.24 -16.08 -13.44
CA TYR A 53 0.89 -17.28 -13.99
C TYR A 53 1.11 -18.37 -12.93
N PRO A 54 0.76 -19.63 -13.22
CA PRO A 54 -0.28 -20.03 -14.18
C PRO A 54 -1.64 -19.51 -13.71
N GLU A 55 -2.55 -19.25 -14.65
CA GLU A 55 -3.95 -18.96 -14.30
C GLU A 55 -4.53 -20.13 -13.51
N LYS A 56 -5.24 -19.83 -12.42
CA LYS A 56 -5.88 -20.87 -11.61
C LYS A 56 -7.13 -21.37 -12.33
N ALA A 57 -7.05 -22.58 -12.88
CA ALA A 57 -8.17 -23.25 -13.50
C ALA A 57 -9.35 -23.42 -12.52
N ASN A 58 -10.57 -23.26 -13.04
CA ASN A 58 -11.84 -23.56 -12.36
C ASN A 58 -12.20 -22.69 -11.14
N LEU A 59 -11.81 -21.42 -11.13
CA LEU A 59 -12.39 -20.48 -10.15
C LEU A 59 -13.86 -20.21 -10.49
N ILE A 60 -14.70 -20.21 -9.45
CA ILE A 60 -16.12 -19.87 -9.54
C ILE A 60 -16.42 -18.60 -8.73
N TYR A 61 -17.57 -17.97 -8.99
CA TYR A 61 -17.97 -16.75 -8.28
C TYR A 61 -18.09 -16.95 -6.76
N LYS A 62 -18.39 -18.17 -6.29
CA LYS A 62 -18.40 -18.52 -4.87
C LYS A 62 -17.04 -18.37 -4.20
N ASP A 63 -15.95 -18.67 -4.91
CA ASP A 63 -14.59 -18.46 -4.41
C ASP A 63 -14.32 -16.96 -4.25
N LEU A 64 -14.74 -16.16 -5.24
CA LEU A 64 -14.61 -14.71 -5.20
C LEU A 64 -15.38 -14.09 -4.03
N PHE A 65 -16.62 -14.55 -3.80
CA PHE A 65 -17.42 -14.14 -2.64
C PHE A 65 -16.68 -14.43 -1.33
N THR A 66 -16.15 -15.66 -1.19
CA THR A 66 -15.38 -16.07 0.00
C THR A 66 -14.14 -15.19 0.21
N ILE A 67 -13.44 -14.81 -0.87
CA ILE A 67 -12.30 -13.89 -0.80
C ILE A 67 -12.75 -12.49 -0.35
N SER A 68 -13.86 -11.99 -0.89
CA SER A 68 -14.47 -10.70 -0.53
C SER A 68 -14.77 -10.63 0.97
N GLU A 69 -15.36 -11.70 1.54
CA GLU A 69 -15.66 -11.81 2.96
C GLU A 69 -14.39 -11.82 3.81
N LYS A 70 -13.40 -12.65 3.47
CA LYS A 70 -12.11 -12.68 4.19
C LYS A 70 -11.40 -11.33 4.17
N MET A 71 -11.47 -10.61 3.05
CA MET A 71 -10.92 -9.26 2.94
C MET A 71 -11.69 -8.28 3.85
N ARG A 72 -13.03 -8.37 3.90
CA ARG A 72 -13.88 -7.56 4.79
C ARG A 72 -13.50 -7.81 6.25
N ASP A 73 -13.41 -9.07 6.65
CA ASP A 73 -13.09 -9.44 8.04
C ASP A 73 -11.70 -8.92 8.41
N TRP A 74 -10.71 -9.12 7.54
CA TRP A 74 -9.37 -8.53 7.71
C TRP A 74 -9.40 -7.01 7.88
N TYR A 75 -10.27 -6.30 7.15
CA TYR A 75 -10.37 -4.84 7.24
C TYR A 75 -10.85 -4.39 8.63
N PHE A 76 -11.85 -5.06 9.20
CA PHE A 76 -12.43 -4.67 10.48
C PHE A 76 -11.64 -5.20 11.68
N GLU A 77 -10.96 -6.33 11.55
CA GLU A 77 -10.28 -7.00 12.66
C GLU A 77 -8.81 -6.60 12.78
N GLU A 78 -8.12 -6.42 11.66
CA GLU A 78 -6.65 -6.35 11.67
C GLU A 78 -6.08 -5.10 11.00
N GLY A 79 -6.50 -4.82 9.77
CA GLY A 79 -5.70 -4.00 8.86
C GLY A 79 -6.31 -2.71 8.37
N GLY A 80 -7.62 -2.51 8.48
CA GLY A 80 -8.30 -1.35 7.90
C GLY A 80 -7.80 -0.02 8.44
N LEU A 81 -7.42 0.04 9.72
CA LEU A 81 -6.86 1.24 10.36
C LEU A 81 -5.43 1.58 9.91
N LEU A 82 -4.70 0.60 9.38
CA LEU A 82 -3.29 0.78 8.98
C LEU A 82 -3.16 1.27 7.54
N LEU A 83 -4.20 1.12 6.73
CA LEU A 83 -4.26 1.57 5.34
C LEU A 83 -4.03 3.08 5.24
N SER A 84 -3.13 3.52 4.34
CA SER A 84 -3.17 4.93 3.93
C SER A 84 -4.48 5.25 3.22
N MET A 85 -4.81 6.53 3.10
CA MET A 85 -6.00 6.96 2.38
C MET A 85 -6.04 6.41 0.95
N LYS A 86 -4.89 6.41 0.26
CA LYS A 86 -4.78 5.94 -1.14
C LYS A 86 -5.05 4.44 -1.25
N THR A 87 -4.40 3.64 -0.40
CA THR A 87 -4.60 2.18 -0.37
C THR A 87 -6.01 1.81 0.07
N ARG A 88 -6.56 2.54 1.05
CA ARG A 88 -7.94 2.38 1.50
C ARG A 88 -8.94 2.61 0.37
N ASN A 89 -8.75 3.66 -0.42
CA ASN A 89 -9.61 3.91 -1.58
C ASN A 89 -9.55 2.76 -2.59
N LYS A 90 -8.35 2.24 -2.86
CA LYS A 90 -8.17 1.12 -3.79
C LYS A 90 -8.78 -0.17 -3.26
N TYR A 91 -8.66 -0.43 -1.97
CA TYR A 91 -9.32 -1.55 -1.29
C TYR A 91 -10.85 -1.48 -1.47
N PHE A 92 -11.46 -0.31 -1.26
CA PHE A 92 -12.91 -0.16 -1.44
C PHE A 92 -13.35 -0.24 -2.89
N GLU A 93 -12.52 0.20 -3.84
CA GLU A 93 -12.78 0.03 -5.27
C GLU A 93 -12.87 -1.46 -5.65
N VAL A 94 -11.91 -2.27 -5.17
CA VAL A 94 -11.90 -3.72 -5.33
C VAL A 94 -13.18 -4.34 -4.76
N GLN A 95 -13.51 -4.06 -3.49
CA GLN A 95 -14.70 -4.59 -2.83
C GLN A 95 -15.99 -4.22 -3.57
N LYS A 96 -16.12 -2.96 -3.99
CA LYS A 96 -17.29 -2.49 -4.77
C LYS A 96 -17.41 -3.22 -6.10
N LYS A 97 -16.30 -3.40 -6.84
CA LYS A 97 -16.34 -4.07 -8.12
C LYS A 97 -16.70 -5.55 -7.98
N ILE A 98 -16.12 -6.23 -6.98
CA ILE A 98 -16.50 -7.62 -6.66
C ILE A 98 -17.99 -7.72 -6.38
N GLN A 99 -18.53 -6.82 -5.55
CA GLN A 99 -19.96 -6.82 -5.23
C GLN A 99 -20.86 -6.64 -6.47
N VAL A 100 -20.48 -5.76 -7.39
CA VAL A 100 -21.19 -5.58 -8.67
C VAL A 100 -21.17 -6.87 -9.49
N ILE A 101 -19.99 -7.47 -9.67
CA ILE A 101 -19.83 -8.72 -10.43
C ILE A 101 -20.67 -9.85 -9.80
N LEU A 102 -20.64 -9.99 -8.48
CA LEU A 102 -21.37 -11.05 -7.78
C LEU A 102 -22.89 -10.87 -7.81
N LYS A 103 -23.39 -9.64 -7.95
CA LYS A 103 -24.83 -9.37 -8.04
C LYS A 103 -25.43 -9.87 -9.36
N ASP A 104 -24.66 -9.81 -10.44
CA ASP A 104 -25.13 -10.10 -11.79
C ASP A 104 -24.84 -11.56 -12.22
N ASN A 105 -24.22 -12.37 -11.36
CA ASN A 105 -23.74 -13.71 -11.68
C ASN A 105 -24.20 -14.77 -10.67
N ILE A 106 -24.36 -16.01 -11.15
CA ILE A 106 -24.68 -17.17 -10.32
C ILE A 106 -23.42 -17.64 -9.60
N LEU A 107 -23.48 -17.90 -8.29
CA LEU A 107 -22.29 -18.20 -7.50
C LEU A 107 -21.50 -19.44 -7.97
N ASP A 108 -22.19 -20.46 -8.48
CA ASP A 108 -21.56 -21.71 -8.91
C ASP A 108 -21.07 -21.69 -10.37
N SER A 109 -21.24 -20.57 -11.10
CA SER A 109 -20.72 -20.44 -12.47
C SER A 109 -19.25 -20.02 -12.49
N SER A 110 -18.60 -20.26 -13.64
CA SER A 110 -17.20 -19.94 -13.89
C SER A 110 -16.92 -18.44 -13.81
N LEU A 111 -15.82 -18.07 -13.14
CA LEU A 111 -15.34 -16.70 -13.02
C LEU A 111 -14.63 -16.19 -14.29
N HIS A 112 -14.45 -17.05 -15.29
CA HIS A 112 -13.59 -16.80 -16.46
C HIS A 112 -13.79 -15.41 -17.10
N ASP A 113 -15.04 -15.01 -17.35
CA ASP A 113 -15.35 -13.73 -18.00
C ASP A 113 -14.90 -12.49 -17.22
N HIS A 114 -14.68 -12.62 -15.91
CA HIS A 114 -14.27 -11.54 -15.02
C HIS A 114 -12.88 -11.75 -14.40
N TYR A 115 -12.18 -12.84 -14.75
CA TYR A 115 -10.91 -13.20 -14.15
C TYR A 115 -9.88 -12.08 -14.26
N ASP A 116 -9.65 -11.60 -15.48
CA ASP A 116 -8.65 -10.56 -15.76
C ASP A 116 -8.97 -9.24 -15.06
N ILE A 117 -10.25 -8.85 -15.05
CA ILE A 117 -10.71 -7.61 -14.41
C ILE A 117 -10.40 -7.64 -12.90
N ILE A 118 -10.70 -8.75 -12.23
CA ILE A 118 -10.46 -8.88 -10.79
C ILE A 118 -8.97 -9.00 -10.49
N ARG A 119 -8.24 -9.78 -11.30
CA ARG A 119 -6.79 -9.92 -11.20
C ARG A 119 -6.11 -8.55 -11.29
N ASP A 120 -6.52 -7.71 -12.22
CA ASP A 120 -5.92 -6.39 -12.43
C ASP A 120 -6.21 -5.48 -11.24
N LEU A 121 -7.44 -5.48 -10.72
CA LEU A 121 -7.79 -4.76 -9.48
C LEU A 121 -6.98 -5.24 -8.28
N PHE A 122 -6.75 -6.55 -8.14
CA PHE A 122 -5.87 -7.10 -7.12
C PHE A 122 -4.42 -6.69 -7.35
N SER A 123 -3.95 -6.62 -8.60
CA SER A 123 -2.61 -6.13 -8.94
C SER A 123 -2.40 -4.68 -8.52
N GLU A 124 -3.38 -3.82 -8.79
CA GLU A 124 -3.33 -2.41 -8.43
C GLU A 124 -3.40 -2.21 -6.91
N LEU A 125 -4.25 -2.97 -6.20
CA LEU A 125 -4.29 -2.96 -4.73
C LEU A 125 -2.92 -3.36 -4.15
N ARG A 126 -2.31 -4.43 -4.67
CA ARG A 126 -0.96 -4.85 -4.27
C ARG A 126 0.08 -3.77 -4.51
N THR A 127 -0.05 -3.02 -5.60
CA THR A 127 0.83 -1.89 -5.90
C THR A 127 0.70 -0.80 -4.84
N GLU A 128 -0.52 -0.40 -4.46
CA GLU A 128 -0.71 0.59 -3.39
C GLU A 128 -0.25 0.10 -2.02
N LEU A 129 -0.45 -1.19 -1.69
CA LEU A 129 0.12 -1.78 -0.48
C LEU A 129 1.65 -1.68 -0.46
N THR A 130 2.31 -1.92 -1.59
CA THR A 130 3.78 -1.78 -1.69
C THR A 130 4.24 -0.32 -1.63
N ASN A 131 3.44 0.61 -2.17
CA ASN A 131 3.73 2.04 -2.08
C ASN A 131 3.64 2.54 -0.63
N ASP A 132 2.65 2.07 0.14
CA ASP A 132 2.51 2.36 1.56
C ASP A 132 3.69 1.88 2.41
N LEU A 133 4.31 0.79 1.98
CA LEU A 133 5.52 0.23 2.58
C LEU A 133 6.80 0.87 2.04
N MET A 134 6.70 1.75 1.04
CA MET A 134 7.82 2.32 0.27
C MET A 134 8.81 1.24 -0.21
N SER A 135 8.36 0.00 -0.42
CA SER A 135 9.24 -1.12 -0.75
C SER A 135 9.68 -1.11 -2.22
N ARG A 136 8.93 -0.42 -3.08
CA ARG A 136 9.21 -0.25 -4.52
C ARG A 136 9.62 1.15 -4.92
N ASN A 137 9.41 2.15 -4.05
CA ASN A 137 9.93 3.49 -4.26
C ASN A 137 11.43 3.46 -4.01
N ARG A 138 12.20 3.58 -5.10
CA ARG A 138 13.65 3.66 -5.04
C ARG A 138 14.00 4.93 -4.27
N LEU A 139 14.91 4.84 -3.30
CA LEU A 139 15.48 5.99 -2.55
C LEU A 139 15.96 7.15 -3.44
N GLN A 140 16.08 6.92 -4.76
CA GLN A 140 16.34 7.94 -5.78
C GLN A 140 15.30 9.08 -5.78
N ASP A 141 14.03 8.85 -5.46
CA ASP A 141 13.04 9.95 -5.45
C ASP A 141 13.09 10.81 -4.18
N ILE A 142 13.57 10.24 -3.07
CA ILE A 142 13.67 10.92 -1.76
C ILE A 142 15.00 11.68 -1.65
N PHE A 143 16.08 11.19 -2.29
CA PHE A 143 17.42 11.78 -2.22
C PHE A 143 17.97 12.28 -3.57
N GLY A 144 17.17 12.27 -4.63
CA GLY A 144 17.67 12.50 -5.99
C GLY A 144 16.65 13.11 -6.92
N ASN A 145 16.30 14.38 -6.70
CA ASN A 145 15.90 15.25 -7.81
C ASN A 145 16.74 16.53 -7.83
N ASN A 146 18.04 16.34 -8.11
CA ASN A 146 18.85 17.35 -8.77
C ASN A 146 19.43 16.73 -10.04
N LYS A 147 18.56 16.39 -10.99
CA LYS A 147 18.95 16.30 -12.39
C LYS A 147 17.93 17.09 -13.20
N SER A 148 18.41 18.23 -13.66
CA SER A 148 17.92 18.90 -14.85
C SER A 148 17.43 17.89 -15.88
N ASN A 149 16.23 18.14 -16.36
CA ASN A 149 15.76 17.67 -17.65
C ASN A 149 16.84 17.94 -18.71
N PRO A 150 17.22 16.94 -19.50
CA PRO A 150 17.19 17.20 -20.92
C PRO A 150 16.33 16.14 -21.58
N GLY A 151 15.36 16.61 -22.35
CA GLY A 151 14.73 15.77 -23.32
C GLY A 151 15.75 15.17 -24.29
N ALA A 152 15.21 14.22 -25.05
CA ALA A 152 15.71 13.69 -26.30
C ALA A 152 16.26 12.25 -26.25
N ILE A 153 15.76 11.52 -27.26
CA ILE A 153 16.36 10.38 -27.95
C ILE A 153 16.04 9.00 -27.37
N TYR A 154 14.91 8.43 -27.82
CA TYR A 154 14.99 7.21 -28.62
C TYR A 154 14.18 7.43 -29.91
N LYS A 155 14.92 7.54 -31.02
CA LYS A 155 14.49 7.12 -32.34
C LYS A 155 14.62 5.60 -32.42
#